data_AF-A0AAU5T9C4-F1
#
_entry.id   AF-A0AAU5T9C4-F1
#
_cell.length_a   1.000
_cell.length_b   1.000
_cell.length_c   1.000
_cell.angle_alpha   90.00
_cell.angle_beta   90.00
_cell.angle_gamma   90.00
#
_symmetry.space_group_name_H-M   'P 1'
#
loop_
_entity.id
_entity.type
_entity.pdbx_description
1 polymer ?
#
loop_
_entity_poly.entity_id
_entity_poly.type
_entity_poly.pdbx_seq_one_letter_code
_entity_poly.pdbx_strand_id
1 'polypeptide(L)'
;MCGAQIGGPDLATLKPGETAIQGQVTKDGEPVSGYVRLLDSTGEFTAEVPTSATGQFRFYAATGSWTLRALVPGAQADRAVVVAEAGGVTDVAIAV
;
A
#
# COMPACT_ATOMS: atom_id res chain seq x y z
N MET A 1 12.90 -9.10 20.34
CA MET A 1 12.79 -8.44 19.02
C MET A 1 11.43 -8.81 18.46
N CYS A 2 10.43 -7.94 18.61
CA CYS A 2 9.10 -8.15 18.03
C CYS A 2 9.14 -7.65 16.59
N GLY A 3 9.53 -8.51 15.65
CA GLY A 3 9.45 -8.21 14.23
C GLY A 3 7.99 -8.06 13.86
N ALA A 4 7.52 -6.82 13.74
CA ALA A 4 6.25 -6.55 13.08
C ALA A 4 6.29 -7.25 11.73
N GLN A 5 5.39 -8.19 11.52
CA GLN A 5 5.32 -8.97 10.29
C GLN A 5 5.21 -7.98 9.13
N ILE A 6 6.20 -7.97 8.25
CA ILE A 6 6.18 -7.17 7.03
C ILE A 6 4.93 -7.60 6.25
N GLY A 7 3.99 -6.68 6.09
CA GLY A 7 2.70 -6.98 5.47
C GLY A 7 1.68 -5.86 5.70
N GLY A 8 0.67 -5.82 4.84
CA GLY A 8 -0.46 -4.89 5.00
C GLY A 8 -1.36 -5.24 6.19
N PRO A 9 -2.52 -4.56 6.32
CA PRO A 9 -3.47 -4.82 7.40
C PRO A 9 -3.95 -6.29 7.43
N ASP A 10 -4.57 -6.69 8.54
CA ASP A 10 -5.04 -8.07 8.75
C ASP A 10 -5.99 -8.54 7.62
N LEU A 11 -5.71 -9.71 7.05
CA LEU A 11 -6.52 -10.32 5.99
C LEU A 11 -7.91 -10.73 6.48
N ALA A 12 -8.11 -10.97 7.78
CA ALA A 12 -9.42 -11.29 8.34
C ALA A 12 -10.45 -10.15 8.18
N THR A 13 -9.99 -8.94 7.88
CA THR A 13 -10.86 -7.77 7.65
C THR A 13 -11.28 -7.60 6.19
N LEU A 14 -10.71 -8.38 5.25
CA LEU A 14 -11.13 -8.40 3.85
C LEU A 14 -12.41 -9.21 3.69
N LYS A 15 -13.32 -8.72 2.86
CA LYS A 15 -14.51 -9.48 2.48
C LYS A 15 -14.18 -10.46 1.35
N PRO A 16 -14.88 -11.61 1.27
CA PRO A 16 -14.70 -12.55 0.17
C PRO A 16 -14.89 -11.87 -1.20
N GLY A 17 -13.94 -12.07 -2.11
CA GLY A 17 -13.97 -11.54 -3.47
C GLY A 17 -13.50 -10.08 -3.61
N GLU A 18 -13.09 -9.41 -2.53
CA GLU A 18 -12.46 -8.09 -2.64
C GLU A 18 -11.07 -8.19 -3.28
N THR A 19 -10.77 -7.22 -4.15
CA THR A 19 -9.44 -7.05 -4.73
C THR A 19 -8.76 -5.90 -4.03
N ALA A 20 -7.59 -6.15 -3.45
CA ALA A 20 -6.90 -5.14 -2.65
C ALA A 20 -5.42 -5.06 -2.96
N ILE A 21 -4.89 -3.84 -2.85
CA ILE A 21 -3.47 -3.56 -2.80
C ILE A 21 -3.18 -3.09 -1.38
N GLN A 22 -2.27 -3.75 -0.69
CA GLN A 22 -1.93 -3.39 0.68
C GLN A 22 -0.43 -3.47 0.88
N GLY A 23 0.03 -2.95 2.01
CA GLY A 23 1.45 -2.94 2.25
C GLY A 23 1.88 -2.20 3.48
N GLN A 24 3.18 -2.01 3.58
CA GLN A 24 3.83 -1.26 4.64
C GLN A 24 4.84 -0.27 4.06
N VAL A 25 4.86 0.93 4.61
CA VAL A 25 5.86 1.96 4.33
C VAL A 25 6.89 1.98 5.46
N THR A 26 8.17 1.95 5.10
CA THR A 26 9.29 2.04 6.03
C THR A 26 10.26 3.14 5.62
N LYS A 27 10.80 3.86 6.58
CA LYS A 27 11.91 4.81 6.42
C LYS A 27 13.09 4.33 7.25
N ASP A 28 14.27 4.22 6.65
CA ASP A 28 15.47 3.69 7.32
C ASP A 28 15.27 2.31 7.99
N GLY A 29 14.37 1.49 7.41
CA GLY A 29 14.00 0.18 7.94
C GLY A 29 12.96 0.19 9.06
N GLU A 30 12.50 1.37 9.50
CA GLU A 30 11.49 1.52 10.54
C GLU A 30 10.11 1.88 9.95
N PRO A 31 9.01 1.33 10.47
CA PRO A 31 7.67 1.72 10.05
C PRO A 31 7.41 3.22 10.26
N VAL A 32 6.78 3.87 9.29
CA VAL A 32 6.57 5.33 9.33
C VAL A 32 5.13 5.73 9.00
N SER A 33 4.63 6.72 9.74
CA SER A 33 3.33 7.35 9.49
C SER A 33 3.42 8.37 8.35
N GLY A 34 2.39 8.42 7.52
CA GLY A 34 2.28 9.30 6.37
C GLY A 34 1.02 9.01 5.57
N TYR A 35 1.11 9.19 4.26
CA TYR A 35 0.02 8.93 3.33
C TYR A 35 0.53 8.10 2.16
N VAL A 36 -0.32 7.25 1.61
CA VAL A 36 -0.08 6.62 0.31
C VAL A 36 -1.15 7.10 -0.64
N ARG A 37 -0.75 7.48 -1.84
CA ARG A 37 -1.65 7.80 -2.96
C ARG A 37 -1.68 6.63 -3.93
N LEU A 38 -2.87 6.32 -4.43
CA LEU A 38 -3.07 5.43 -5.56
C LEU A 38 -3.26 6.28 -6.81
N LEU A 39 -2.44 6.02 -7.82
CA LEU A 39 -2.47 6.66 -9.11
C LEU A 39 -2.78 5.60 -10.17
N ASP A 40 -3.61 5.92 -11.15
CA ASP A 40 -3.93 5.01 -12.25
C ASP A 40 -2.77 4.86 -13.25
N SER A 41 -2.99 4.10 -14.32
CA SER A 41 -1.99 3.85 -15.37
C SER A 41 -1.49 5.10 -16.11
N THR A 42 -2.23 6.21 -16.04
CA THR A 42 -1.85 7.50 -16.64
C THR A 42 -1.10 8.39 -15.65
N GLY A 43 -1.02 7.99 -14.38
CA GLY A 43 -0.48 8.79 -13.28
C GLY A 43 -1.51 9.74 -12.67
N GLU A 44 -2.79 9.59 -13.00
CA GLU A 44 -3.86 10.42 -12.42
C GLU A 44 -4.19 9.93 -11.00
N PHE A 45 -4.41 10.88 -10.09
CA PHE A 45 -4.77 10.60 -8.71
C PHE A 45 -6.15 9.93 -8.62
N THR A 46 -6.21 8.76 -7.98
CA THR A 46 -7.45 8.00 -7.78
C THR A 46 -7.91 8.02 -6.33
N ALA A 47 -6.99 7.83 -5.38
CA ALA A 47 -7.33 7.78 -3.96
C ALA A 47 -6.10 8.08 -3.07
N GLU A 48 -6.35 8.42 -1.81
CA GLU A 48 -5.32 8.57 -0.77
C GLU A 48 -5.80 7.89 0.51
N VAL A 49 -4.89 7.19 1.19
CA VAL A 49 -5.15 6.64 2.53
C VAL A 49 -3.98 6.99 3.46
N PRO A 50 -4.26 7.30 4.74
CA PRO A 50 -3.21 7.42 5.74
C PRO A 50 -2.58 6.05 6.02
N THR A 51 -1.28 6.02 6.32
CA THR A 51 -0.67 4.82 6.89
C THR A 51 -0.99 4.72 8.39
N SER A 52 -1.06 3.49 8.91
CA SER A 52 -1.21 3.24 10.34
C SER A 52 0.06 3.61 11.14
N ALA A 53 0.00 3.50 12.47
CA ALA A 53 1.18 3.63 13.33
C ALA A 53 2.28 2.59 13.05
N THR A 54 1.93 1.49 12.38
CA THR A 54 2.87 0.46 11.90
C THR A 54 3.18 0.62 10.41
N GLY A 55 2.90 1.79 9.81
CA GLY A 55 3.19 2.08 8.40
C GLY A 55 2.29 1.35 7.41
N GLN A 56 1.23 0.67 7.86
CA GLN A 56 0.40 -0.16 7.00
C GLN A 56 -0.65 0.65 6.23
N PHE A 57 -0.97 0.23 5.01
CA PHE A 57 -2.03 0.82 4.18
C PHE A 57 -2.80 -0.26 3.41
N ARG A 58 -4.02 0.06 2.97
CA ARG A 58 -4.81 -0.77 2.05
C ARG A 58 -5.69 0.08 1.14
N PHE A 59 -5.70 -0.27 -0.14
CA PHE A 59 -6.66 0.17 -1.14
C PHE A 59 -7.49 -1.00 -1.63
N TYR A 60 -8.74 -0.74 -1.96
CA TYR A 60 -9.58 -1.66 -2.73
C TYR A 60 -9.59 -1.16 -4.17
N ALA A 61 -8.97 -1.91 -5.07
CA ALA A 61 -8.70 -1.48 -6.43
C ALA A 61 -8.96 -2.62 -7.41
N ALA A 62 -9.50 -2.29 -8.59
CA ALA A 62 -9.71 -3.27 -9.65
C ALA A 62 -8.38 -3.78 -10.21
N THR A 63 -8.45 -4.86 -11.00
CA THR A 63 -7.33 -5.34 -11.81
C THR A 63 -6.82 -4.23 -12.73
N GLY A 64 -5.50 -4.13 -12.86
CA GLY A 64 -4.88 -3.08 -13.66
C GLY A 64 -3.48 -2.73 -13.20
N SER A 65 -2.89 -1.77 -13.91
CA SER A 65 -1.62 -1.16 -13.52
C SER A 65 -1.88 0.08 -12.68
N TRP A 66 -1.21 0.15 -11.54
CA TRP A 66 -1.34 1.20 -10.55
C TRP A 66 0.05 1.70 -10.14
N THR A 67 0.12 2.94 -9.67
CA THR A 67 1.29 3.46 -8.97
C THR A 67 0.90 3.85 -7.56
N LEU A 68 1.62 3.32 -6.57
CA LEU A 68 1.53 3.75 -5.19
C LEU A 68 2.60 4.81 -4.95
N ARG A 69 2.21 5.99 -4.48
CA ARG A 69 3.13 7.05 -4.07
C ARG A 69 3.06 7.22 -2.55
N ALA A 70 4.09 6.80 -1.86
CA ALA A 70 4.23 7.03 -0.42
C ALA A 70 4.78 8.43 -0.17
N LEU A 71 4.12 9.16 0.73
CA LEU A 71 4.45 10.51 1.15
C LEU A 71 4.60 10.51 2.68
N VAL A 72 5.82 10.67 3.16
CA VAL A 72 6.13 10.70 4.59
C VAL A 72 6.91 11.98 4.92
N PRO A 73 7.04 12.37 6.19
CA PRO A 73 7.82 13.54 6.55
C PRO A 73 9.26 13.49 6.00
N GLY A 74 9.55 14.40 5.07
CA GLY A 74 10.87 14.58 4.47
C GLY A 74 11.29 13.53 3.43
N ALA A 75 10.41 12.63 2.99
CA ALA A 75 10.74 11.63 1.96
C ALA A 75 9.50 11.20 1.15
N GLN A 76 9.73 10.70 -0.07
CA GLN A 76 8.69 10.11 -0.90
C GLN A 76 9.27 9.01 -1.79
N ALA A 77 8.44 8.02 -2.14
CA ALA A 77 8.79 7.00 -3.12
C ALA A 77 7.57 6.53 -3.92
N ASP A 78 7.81 6.19 -5.18
CA ASP A 78 6.82 5.60 -6.07
C ASP A 78 7.07 4.10 -6.23
N ARG A 79 5.99 3.32 -6.27
CA ARG A 79 6.03 1.88 -6.51
C ARG A 79 4.95 1.48 -7.51
N ALA A 80 5.39 0.98 -8.65
CA ALA A 80 4.50 0.38 -9.63
C ALA A 80 3.97 -0.97 -9.12
N VAL A 81 2.69 -1.22 -9.34
CA VAL A 81 1.97 -2.43 -8.96
C VAL A 81 1.09 -2.87 -10.11
N VAL A 82 1.06 -4.17 -10.36
CA VAL A 82 0.13 -4.78 -11.30
C VAL A 82 -0.77 -5.74 -10.53
N VAL A 83 -2.07 -5.47 -10.55
CA VAL A 83 -3.10 -6.37 -10.03
C VAL A 83 -3.60 -7.21 -11.20
N ALA A 84 -3.11 -8.44 -11.31
CA ALA A 84 -3.39 -9.32 -12.44
C ALA A 84 -4.76 -10.00 -12.36
N GLU A 85 -5.23 -10.34 -11.15
CA GLU A 85 -6.45 -11.09 -10.92
C GLU A 85 -7.35 -10.39 -9.88
N ALA A 86 -8.66 -10.49 -10.08
CA ALA A 86 -9.64 -10.00 -9.13
C ALA A 86 -9.84 -11.00 -7.98
N GLY A 87 -10.27 -10.50 -6.82
CA GLY A 87 -10.56 -11.31 -5.63
C GLY A 87 -9.31 -11.71 -4.84
N GLY A 88 -8.17 -11.07 -5.09
CA GLY A 88 -6.90 -11.33 -4.42
C GLY A 88 -6.32 -10.09 -3.75
N VAL A 89 -5.26 -10.33 -2.97
CA VAL A 89 -4.50 -9.28 -2.28
C VAL A 89 -3.09 -9.21 -2.88
N THR A 90 -2.68 -8.00 -3.22
CA THR A 90 -1.31 -7.70 -3.65
C THR A 90 -0.58 -6.99 -2.50
N ASP A 91 0.38 -7.66 -1.88
CA ASP A 91 1.23 -7.09 -0.83
C ASP A 91 2.42 -6.32 -1.43
N VAL A 92 2.68 -5.14 -0.88
CA VAL A 92 3.70 -4.22 -1.38
C VAL A 92 4.51 -3.63 -0.22
N ALA A 93 5.82 -3.79 -0.26
CA ALA A 93 6.73 -3.06 0.62
C ALA A 93 7.20 -1.78 -0.08
N ILE A 94 7.13 -0.64 0.61
CA ILE A 94 7.64 0.65 0.13
C ILE A 94 8.70 1.15 1.11
N ALA A 95 9.94 1.25 0.66
CA ALA A 95 10.99 1.95 1.37
C ALA A 95 11.11 3.37 0.82
N VAL A 96 11.12 4.37 1.71
CA VAL A 96 11.24 5.80 1.41
C VAL A 96 12.53 6.38 1.98
#